data_AF-A0A7C5VGA6-F1
#
_entry.id   AF-A0A7C5VGA6-F1
#
_cell.length_a   1.000
_cell.length_b   1.000
_cell.length_c   1.000
_cell.angle_alpha   90.00
_cell.angle_beta   90.00
_cell.angle_gamma   90.00
#
_symmetry.space_group_name_H-M   'P 1'
#
loop_
_entity.id
_entity.type
_entity.pdbx_description
1 polymer ?
#
loop_
_entity_poly.entity_id
_entity_poly.type
_entity_poly.pdbx_seq_one_letter_code
_entity_poly.pdbx_strand_id
1 'polypeptide(L)'
;MKEVMKALAEPFDPQEVDFKIQSQGKNGKALVVPYVDARTVMDRLDQVVGPEGWHDAYEVLADRESGGNRVVEVRCRLTVLGITKEDVGEGDSLKAAFSDALKRAAVKFGVGRYLYGLDKVWVQVEGNFLSDSQIDKLRARLPRPGKPAEKPARAEERAEAREEEVAERLKKADEAISRLVGELKAQGKGAEAAKVLTALGYKVGEPGSTALDLERAKKVYRALEALKP
;
A
#
# COMPACT_ATOMS: atom_id res chain seq x y z
N MET A 1 4.94 -20.84 -20.36
CA MET A 1 5.00 -20.23 -19.01
C MET A 1 4.88 -18.70 -19.02
N LYS A 2 5.70 -17.96 -19.78
CA LYS A 2 5.61 -16.48 -19.83
C LYS A 2 4.25 -15.96 -20.31
N GLU A 3 3.69 -16.52 -21.38
CA GLU A 3 2.37 -16.13 -21.88
C GLU A 3 1.23 -16.51 -20.92
N VAL A 4 1.31 -17.67 -20.26
CA VAL A 4 0.35 -18.09 -19.22
C VAL A 4 0.34 -17.09 -18.07
N MET A 5 1.51 -16.73 -17.55
CA MET A 5 1.64 -15.75 -16.46
C MET A 5 1.12 -14.36 -16.88
N LYS A 6 1.31 -13.98 -18.14
CA LYS A 6 0.77 -12.73 -18.69
C LYS A 6 -0.76 -12.77 -18.75
N ALA A 7 -1.35 -13.86 -19.26
CA ALA A 7 -2.81 -14.02 -19.34
C ALA A 7 -3.49 -14.11 -17.96
N LEU A 8 -2.86 -14.79 -16.99
CA LEU A 8 -3.32 -14.79 -15.59
C LEU A 8 -3.28 -13.39 -14.97
N ALA A 9 -2.31 -12.56 -15.37
CA ALA A 9 -2.11 -11.21 -14.85
C ALA A 9 -2.92 -10.12 -15.59
N GLU A 10 -3.68 -10.48 -16.64
CA GLU A 10 -4.49 -9.50 -17.35
C GLU A 10 -5.56 -8.89 -16.42
N PRO A 11 -5.88 -7.60 -16.58
CA PRO A 11 -7.00 -6.99 -15.87
C PRO A 11 -8.29 -7.79 -16.00
N PHE A 12 -9.15 -7.66 -14.99
CA PHE A 12 -10.52 -8.17 -15.06
C PHE A 12 -11.37 -7.19 -15.88
N ASP A 13 -12.50 -7.65 -16.41
CA ASP A 13 -13.51 -6.70 -16.86
C ASP A 13 -13.91 -5.84 -15.65
N PRO A 14 -13.99 -4.51 -15.78
CA PRO A 14 -14.41 -3.65 -14.68
C PRO A 14 -15.72 -4.07 -14.00
N GLN A 15 -16.63 -4.75 -14.72
CA GLN A 15 -17.88 -5.27 -14.16
C GLN A 15 -17.69 -6.48 -13.23
N GLU A 16 -16.59 -7.22 -13.35
CA GLU A 16 -16.23 -8.32 -12.45
C GLU A 16 -15.55 -7.81 -11.16
N VAL A 17 -15.22 -6.52 -11.11
CA VAL A 17 -14.58 -5.90 -9.95
C VAL A 17 -15.63 -5.21 -9.09
N ASP A 18 -15.66 -5.63 -7.83
CA ASP A 18 -16.48 -5.04 -6.78
C ASP A 18 -15.63 -4.22 -5.82
N PHE A 19 -16.32 -3.49 -4.94
CA PHE A 19 -15.71 -2.52 -4.04
C PHE A 19 -16.25 -2.70 -2.63
N LYS A 20 -15.34 -2.68 -1.66
CA LYS A 20 -15.71 -2.72 -0.23
C LYS A 20 -15.13 -1.54 0.52
N ILE A 21 -15.85 -1.10 1.54
CA ILE A 21 -15.35 -0.13 2.50
C ILE A 21 -14.25 -0.80 3.33
N GLN A 22 -13.04 -0.24 3.28
CA GLN A 22 -11.91 -0.68 4.10
C GLN A 22 -11.85 0.08 5.42
N SER A 23 -12.11 1.39 5.39
CA SER A 23 -12.18 2.21 6.61
C SER A 23 -13.08 3.41 6.40
N GLN A 24 -13.74 3.84 7.48
CA GLN A 24 -14.51 5.07 7.49
C GLN A 24 -13.61 6.24 7.92
N GLY A 25 -13.76 7.36 7.24
CA GLY A 25 -13.08 8.61 7.54
C GLY A 25 -14.03 9.63 8.17
N LYS A 26 -13.54 10.87 8.30
CA LYS A 26 -14.36 11.99 8.77
C LYS A 26 -15.33 12.44 7.67
N ASN A 27 -16.46 13.01 8.09
CA ASN A 27 -17.43 13.68 7.21
C ASN A 27 -18.12 12.77 6.18
N GLY A 28 -18.38 11.51 6.54
CA GLY A 28 -19.12 10.57 5.69
C GLY A 28 -18.36 10.09 4.46
N LYS A 29 -17.02 10.22 4.44
CA LYS A 29 -16.18 9.59 3.42
C LYS A 29 -15.66 8.25 3.90
N ALA A 30 -15.55 7.29 3.00
CA ALA A 30 -14.93 6.00 3.26
C ALA A 30 -13.80 5.73 2.27
N LEU A 31 -12.75 5.09 2.77
CA LEU A 31 -11.73 4.48 1.93
C LEU A 31 -12.31 3.19 1.36
N VAL A 32 -12.30 3.09 0.05
CA VAL A 32 -12.84 1.95 -0.67
C VAL A 32 -11.72 1.24 -1.40
N VAL A 33 -11.76 -0.10 -1.36
CA VAL A 33 -10.79 -0.95 -2.03
C VAL A 33 -11.49 -1.89 -3.01
N PRO A 34 -10.92 -2.08 -4.20
CA PRO A 34 -11.44 -3.04 -5.15
C PRO A 34 -11.12 -4.46 -4.70
N TYR A 35 -12.00 -5.40 -5.04
CA TYR A 35 -11.77 -6.83 -4.89
C TYR A 35 -12.52 -7.60 -5.98
N VAL A 36 -12.12 -8.84 -6.18
CA VAL A 36 -12.89 -9.83 -6.93
C VAL A 36 -13.31 -10.96 -5.99
N ASP A 37 -14.38 -11.65 -6.35
CA ASP A 37 -14.79 -12.84 -5.63
C ASP A 37 -13.89 -14.04 -5.96
N ALA A 38 -14.06 -15.14 -5.22
CA ALA A 38 -13.26 -16.34 -5.44
C ALA A 38 -13.61 -17.05 -6.77
N ARG A 39 -14.85 -16.91 -7.26
CA ARG A 39 -15.31 -17.52 -8.52
C ARG A 39 -14.68 -16.83 -9.71
N THR A 40 -14.57 -15.50 -9.71
CA THR A 40 -13.82 -14.75 -10.72
C THR A 40 -12.36 -15.22 -10.82
N VAL A 41 -11.75 -15.61 -9.69
CA VAL A 41 -10.40 -16.20 -9.69
C VAL A 41 -10.41 -17.62 -10.29
N MET A 42 -11.38 -18.46 -9.91
CA MET A 42 -11.54 -19.81 -10.49
C MET A 42 -11.77 -19.74 -12.01
N ASP A 43 -12.68 -18.88 -12.46
CA ASP A 43 -13.01 -18.67 -13.87
C ASP A 43 -11.77 -18.21 -14.66
N ARG A 44 -10.94 -17.34 -14.09
CA ARG A 44 -9.68 -16.92 -14.72
C ARG A 44 -8.69 -18.08 -14.83
N LEU A 45 -8.59 -18.94 -13.81
CA LEU A 45 -7.71 -20.11 -13.85
C LEU A 45 -8.21 -21.09 -14.93
N ASP A 46 -9.50 -21.40 -14.95
CA ASP A 46 -10.13 -22.26 -15.96
C ASP A 46 -9.93 -21.72 -17.37
N GLN A 47 -10.14 -20.42 -17.57
CA GLN A 47 -9.98 -19.77 -18.88
C GLN A 47 -8.54 -19.87 -19.40
N VAL A 48 -7.54 -19.74 -18.52
CA VAL A 48 -6.13 -19.60 -18.94
C VAL A 48 -5.39 -20.94 -18.98
N VAL A 49 -5.65 -21.84 -18.03
CA VAL A 49 -4.94 -23.12 -17.91
C VAL A 49 -5.85 -24.35 -18.03
N GLY A 50 -7.17 -24.15 -18.12
CA GLY A 50 -8.16 -25.23 -18.09
C GLY A 50 -8.40 -25.75 -16.66
N PRO A 51 -9.57 -26.39 -16.41
CA PRO A 51 -9.88 -26.96 -15.09
C PRO A 51 -8.87 -28.00 -14.59
N GLU A 52 -8.26 -28.76 -15.50
CA GLU A 52 -7.22 -29.75 -15.19
C GLU A 52 -5.83 -29.12 -14.97
N GLY A 53 -5.68 -27.84 -15.33
CA GLY A 53 -4.41 -27.11 -15.27
C GLY A 53 -4.09 -26.51 -13.90
N TRP A 54 -5.04 -26.55 -12.97
CA TRP A 54 -4.83 -26.07 -11.61
C TRP A 54 -5.55 -26.94 -10.59
N HIS A 55 -5.06 -26.89 -9.35
CA HIS A 55 -5.75 -27.45 -8.20
C HIS A 55 -5.30 -26.74 -6.93
N ASP A 56 -6.08 -26.85 -5.87
CA ASP A 56 -5.80 -26.23 -4.59
C ASP A 56 -5.95 -27.22 -3.42
N ALA A 57 -5.25 -26.93 -2.33
CA ALA A 57 -5.34 -27.67 -1.07
C ALA A 57 -5.35 -26.69 0.09
N TYR A 58 -6.15 -26.98 1.11
CA TYR A 58 -6.36 -26.07 2.24
C TYR A 58 -5.99 -26.69 3.57
N GLU A 59 -5.51 -25.84 4.48
CA GLU A 59 -5.17 -26.21 5.85
C GLU A 59 -5.68 -25.09 6.77
N VAL A 60 -6.58 -25.43 7.69
CA VAL A 60 -7.03 -24.50 8.73
C VAL A 60 -5.91 -24.35 9.75
N LEU A 61 -5.34 -23.15 9.86
CA LEU A 61 -4.25 -22.84 10.78
C LEU A 61 -4.78 -22.37 12.14
N ALA A 62 -5.90 -21.66 12.12
CA ALA A 62 -6.59 -21.22 13.31
C ALA A 62 -8.08 -21.06 13.07
N ASP A 63 -8.86 -21.37 14.10
CA ASP A 63 -10.27 -21.05 14.20
C ASP A 63 -10.54 -20.76 15.67
N ARG A 64 -10.51 -19.47 16.02
CA ARG A 64 -10.54 -19.03 17.42
C ARG A 64 -11.46 -17.85 17.60
N GLU A 65 -12.02 -17.73 18.79
CA GLU A 65 -12.77 -16.56 19.21
C GLU A 65 -11.87 -15.66 20.07
N SER A 66 -11.82 -14.37 19.75
CA SER A 66 -11.03 -13.38 20.48
C SER A 66 -11.78 -12.05 20.57
N GLY A 67 -12.03 -11.59 21.79
CA GLY A 67 -12.69 -10.29 22.03
C GLY A 67 -14.11 -10.20 21.45
N GLY A 68 -14.86 -11.31 21.40
CA GLY A 68 -16.20 -11.38 20.82
C GLY A 68 -16.25 -11.49 19.29
N ASN A 69 -15.09 -11.59 18.64
CA ASN A 69 -14.98 -11.80 17.19
C ASN A 69 -14.33 -13.15 16.90
N ARG A 70 -14.88 -13.89 15.94
CA ARG A 70 -14.24 -15.09 15.39
C ARG A 70 -13.14 -14.67 14.42
N VAL A 71 -11.99 -15.32 14.51
CA VAL A 71 -10.83 -15.15 13.64
C VAL A 71 -10.43 -16.51 13.10
N VAL A 72 -10.51 -16.66 11.77
CA VAL A 72 -10.17 -17.88 11.05
C VAL A 72 -9.01 -17.60 10.11
N GLU A 73 -7.98 -18.44 10.17
CA GLU A 73 -6.79 -18.38 9.33
C GLU A 73 -6.67 -19.68 8.54
N VAL A 74 -6.59 -19.58 7.21
CA VAL A 74 -6.53 -20.75 6.31
C VAL A 74 -5.39 -20.58 5.35
N ARG A 75 -4.49 -21.57 5.28
CA ARG A 75 -3.48 -21.65 4.23
C ARG A 75 -4.09 -22.29 2.99
N CYS A 76 -3.92 -21.66 1.83
CA CYS A 76 -4.21 -22.26 0.53
C CYS A 76 -2.88 -22.55 -0.17
N ARG A 77 -2.69 -23.78 -0.64
CA ARG A 77 -1.64 -24.18 -1.57
C ARG A 77 -2.26 -24.30 -2.96
N LEU A 78 -2.01 -23.32 -3.82
CA LEU A 78 -2.50 -23.29 -5.19
C LEU A 78 -1.41 -23.78 -6.13
N THR A 79 -1.70 -24.84 -6.87
CA THR A 79 -0.83 -25.37 -7.93
C THR A 79 -1.40 -24.99 -9.29
N VAL A 80 -0.57 -24.38 -10.15
CA VAL A 80 -0.90 -24.04 -11.53
C VAL A 80 0.18 -24.61 -12.43
N LEU A 81 -0.20 -25.52 -13.34
CA LEU A 81 0.70 -26.21 -14.27
C LEU A 81 1.97 -26.78 -13.59
N GLY A 82 1.78 -27.43 -12.44
CA GLY A 82 2.85 -28.07 -11.66
C GLY A 82 3.67 -27.13 -10.76
N ILE A 83 3.39 -25.82 -10.75
CA ILE A 83 4.05 -24.87 -9.83
C ILE A 83 3.09 -24.58 -8.67
N THR A 84 3.53 -24.84 -7.44
CA THR A 84 2.76 -24.55 -6.23
C THR A 84 3.21 -23.24 -5.58
N LYS A 85 2.26 -22.39 -5.20
CA LYS A 85 2.47 -21.23 -4.34
C LYS A 85 1.39 -21.20 -3.28
N GLU A 86 1.74 -20.71 -2.10
CA GLU A 86 0.82 -20.71 -0.97
C GLU A 86 0.74 -19.36 -0.29
N ASP A 87 -0.43 -19.01 0.24
CA ASP A 87 -0.64 -17.84 1.10
C ASP A 87 -1.70 -18.17 2.16
N VAL A 88 -1.84 -17.30 3.15
CA VAL A 88 -2.83 -17.43 4.22
C VAL A 88 -3.91 -16.40 4.01
N GLY A 89 -5.16 -16.85 3.99
CA GLY A 89 -6.34 -16.01 4.03
C GLY A 89 -6.93 -15.92 5.42
N GLU A 90 -7.59 -14.80 5.69
CA GLU A 90 -8.20 -14.50 6.98
C GLU A 90 -9.70 -14.21 6.81
N GLY A 91 -10.49 -14.54 7.82
CA GLY A 91 -11.92 -14.25 7.81
C GLY A 91 -12.59 -14.40 9.17
N ASP A 92 -13.79 -13.86 9.28
CA ASP A 92 -14.71 -14.05 10.42
C ASP A 92 -15.45 -15.40 10.36
N SER A 93 -15.23 -16.17 9.30
CA SER A 93 -15.83 -17.46 9.03
C SER A 93 -14.90 -18.31 8.18
N LEU A 94 -15.06 -19.63 8.24
CA LEU A 94 -14.33 -20.56 7.36
C LEU A 94 -14.51 -20.20 5.89
N LYS A 95 -15.74 -19.94 5.45
CA LYS A 95 -16.00 -19.56 4.05
C LYS A 95 -15.24 -18.31 3.62
N ALA A 96 -15.20 -17.28 4.47
CA ALA A 96 -14.47 -16.06 4.19
C ALA A 96 -12.95 -16.33 4.11
N ALA A 97 -12.39 -17.05 5.08
CA ALA A 97 -10.97 -17.36 5.13
C ALA A 97 -10.49 -18.24 3.96
N PHE A 98 -11.25 -19.27 3.57
CA PHE A 98 -10.95 -20.09 2.40
C PHE A 98 -10.96 -19.26 1.10
N SER A 99 -11.98 -18.41 0.93
CA SER A 99 -12.10 -17.54 -0.24
C SER A 99 -10.96 -16.53 -0.31
N ASP A 100 -10.57 -15.95 0.83
CA ASP A 100 -9.44 -15.03 0.90
C ASP A 100 -8.10 -15.74 0.60
N ALA A 101 -7.91 -16.96 1.12
CA ALA A 101 -6.69 -17.73 0.94
C ALA A 101 -6.45 -18.07 -0.54
N LEU A 102 -7.50 -18.52 -1.25
CA LEU A 102 -7.41 -18.78 -2.70
C LEU A 102 -6.99 -17.53 -3.48
N LYS A 103 -7.67 -16.41 -3.24
CA LYS A 103 -7.39 -15.14 -3.92
C LYS A 103 -5.95 -14.70 -3.68
N ARG A 104 -5.47 -14.79 -2.44
CA ARG A 104 -4.10 -14.40 -2.07
C ARG A 104 -3.04 -15.31 -2.68
N ALA A 105 -3.29 -16.62 -2.72
CA ALA A 105 -2.40 -17.55 -3.41
C ALA A 105 -2.34 -17.25 -4.93
N ALA A 106 -3.50 -16.97 -5.55
CA ALA A 106 -3.62 -16.64 -6.97
C ALA A 106 -2.90 -15.32 -7.35
N VAL A 107 -2.86 -14.33 -6.46
CA VAL A 107 -2.08 -13.08 -6.64
C VAL A 107 -0.61 -13.36 -6.94
N LYS A 108 -0.04 -14.44 -6.38
CA LYS A 108 1.36 -14.82 -6.65
C LYS A 108 1.57 -15.34 -8.08
N PHE A 109 0.51 -15.76 -8.76
CA PHE A 109 0.50 -16.07 -10.19
C PHE A 109 0.14 -14.86 -11.08
N GLY A 110 -0.22 -13.73 -10.48
CA GLY A 110 -0.57 -12.49 -11.17
C GLY A 110 -2.06 -12.17 -11.15
N VAL A 111 -2.92 -13.14 -10.84
CA VAL A 111 -4.38 -12.99 -10.85
C VAL A 111 -4.81 -11.89 -9.88
N GLY A 112 -5.44 -10.84 -10.39
CA GLY A 112 -5.89 -9.70 -9.59
C GLY A 112 -4.78 -8.88 -8.93
N ARG A 113 -3.49 -9.16 -9.21
CA ARG A 113 -2.36 -8.47 -8.56
C ARG A 113 -2.37 -6.96 -8.80
N TYR A 114 -2.86 -6.52 -9.96
CA TYR A 114 -2.97 -5.11 -10.32
C TYR A 114 -3.90 -4.32 -9.37
N LEU A 115 -4.89 -4.98 -8.77
CA LEU A 115 -5.85 -4.34 -7.85
C LEU A 115 -5.17 -3.76 -6.62
N TYR A 116 -4.07 -4.37 -6.16
CA TYR A 116 -3.27 -3.92 -5.02
C TYR A 116 -2.42 -2.67 -5.34
N GLY A 117 -2.18 -2.40 -6.63
CA GLY A 117 -1.44 -1.22 -7.09
C GLY A 117 -2.33 -0.03 -7.43
N LEU A 118 -3.66 -0.18 -7.35
CA LEU A 118 -4.60 0.90 -7.63
C LEU A 118 -4.56 1.97 -6.52
N ASP A 119 -4.83 3.21 -6.93
CA ASP A 119 -4.91 4.33 -5.98
C ASP A 119 -6.02 4.10 -4.95
N LYS A 120 -5.71 4.42 -3.70
CA LYS A 120 -6.70 4.49 -2.62
C LYS A 120 -7.71 5.59 -2.95
N VAL A 121 -8.97 5.21 -3.16
CA VAL A 121 -10.04 6.17 -3.45
C VAL A 121 -10.89 6.39 -2.21
N TRP A 122 -11.03 7.67 -1.84
CA TRP A 122 -12.01 8.11 -0.85
C TRP A 122 -13.27 8.55 -1.58
N VAL A 123 -14.39 7.93 -1.25
CA VAL A 123 -15.70 8.29 -1.80
C VAL A 123 -16.64 8.68 -0.67
N GLN A 124 -17.59 9.56 -0.97
CA GLN A 124 -18.69 9.81 -0.04
C GLN A 124 -19.48 8.51 0.13
N VAL A 125 -20.01 8.19 1.30
CA VAL A 125 -20.86 7.02 1.49
C VAL A 125 -22.09 7.40 2.31
N GLU A 126 -23.18 6.69 2.08
CA GLU A 126 -24.40 6.81 2.88
C GLU A 126 -24.41 5.66 3.89
N GLY A 127 -23.92 5.93 5.10
CA GLY A 127 -23.69 4.91 6.12
C GLY A 127 -22.59 3.93 5.71
N ASN A 128 -22.94 2.66 5.52
CA ASN A 128 -22.02 1.59 5.13
C ASN A 128 -22.20 1.14 3.67
N PHE A 129 -22.87 1.94 2.84
CA PHE A 129 -23.21 1.55 1.47
C PHE A 129 -22.57 2.47 0.43
N LEU A 130 -22.14 1.86 -0.67
CA LEU A 130 -21.71 2.53 -1.90
C LEU A 130 -22.91 2.61 -2.84
N SER A 131 -23.17 3.77 -3.41
CA SER A 131 -24.23 3.90 -4.42
C SER A 131 -23.77 3.39 -5.79
N ASP A 132 -24.70 2.95 -6.62
CA ASP A 132 -24.39 2.44 -7.98
C ASP A 132 -23.60 3.46 -8.80
N SER A 133 -23.96 4.74 -8.71
CA SER A 133 -23.23 5.82 -9.38
C SER A 133 -21.75 5.92 -8.95
N GLN A 134 -21.44 5.58 -7.70
CA GLN A 134 -20.06 5.56 -7.21
C GLN A 134 -19.32 4.32 -7.70
N ILE A 135 -19.98 3.17 -7.69
CA ILE A 135 -19.45 1.92 -8.24
C ILE A 135 -19.10 2.13 -9.72
N ASP A 136 -20.00 2.72 -10.52
CA ASP A 136 -19.75 3.02 -11.93
C ASP A 136 -18.55 3.94 -12.14
N LYS A 137 -18.43 5.00 -11.33
CA LYS A 137 -17.28 5.92 -11.37
C LYS A 137 -15.97 5.24 -10.99
N LEU A 138 -16.00 4.28 -10.06
CA LEU A 138 -14.83 3.51 -9.67
C LEU A 138 -14.44 2.53 -10.78
N ARG A 139 -15.41 1.80 -11.35
CA ARG A 139 -15.21 0.87 -12.49
C ARG A 139 -14.66 1.59 -13.72
N ALA A 140 -15.11 2.81 -14.00
CA ALA A 140 -14.61 3.61 -15.12
C ALA A 140 -13.10 3.93 -15.04
N ARG A 141 -12.48 3.83 -13.85
CA ARG A 141 -11.05 4.07 -13.64
C ARG A 141 -10.21 2.80 -13.70
N LEU A 142 -10.84 1.63 -13.81
CA LEU A 142 -10.13 0.36 -13.86
C LEU A 142 -9.50 0.14 -15.24
N PRO A 143 -8.29 -0.47 -15.30
CA PRO A 143 -7.73 -0.93 -16.57
C PRO A 143 -8.64 -2.00 -17.18
N ARG A 144 -8.69 -2.06 -18.51
CA ARG A 144 -9.51 -3.03 -19.25
C ARG A 144 -8.64 -4.15 -19.84
N PRO A 145 -9.16 -5.37 -20.00
CA PRO A 145 -8.48 -6.45 -20.71
C PRO A 145 -8.07 -6.02 -22.13
N GLY A 146 -6.97 -6.58 -22.65
CA GLY A 146 -6.52 -6.33 -24.03
C GLY A 146 -5.93 -4.95 -24.33
N LYS A 147 -6.04 -3.97 -23.43
CA LYS A 147 -5.18 -2.78 -23.46
C LYS A 147 -3.85 -3.14 -22.79
N PRO A 148 -2.70 -2.74 -23.35
CA PRO A 148 -1.43 -2.90 -22.65
C PRO A 148 -1.60 -2.32 -21.25
N ALA A 149 -1.37 -3.13 -20.22
CA ALA A 149 -1.25 -2.61 -18.88
C ALA A 149 -0.16 -1.54 -18.96
N GLU A 150 -0.52 -0.26 -18.78
CA GLU A 150 0.49 0.75 -18.49
C GLU A 150 1.30 0.16 -17.34
N LYS A 151 2.62 -0.01 -17.56
CA LYS A 151 3.55 -0.36 -16.49
C LYS A 151 3.23 0.54 -15.29
N PRO A 152 3.55 0.14 -14.05
CA PRO A 152 3.35 0.98 -12.87
C PRO A 152 4.34 2.18 -12.85
N ALA A 153 4.52 2.88 -13.98
CA ALA A 153 5.18 4.17 -14.11
C ALA A 153 4.61 5.15 -13.08
N ARG A 154 3.32 5.06 -12.77
CA ARG A 154 2.66 5.89 -11.76
C ARG A 154 3.10 5.61 -10.32
N ALA A 155 3.65 4.43 -10.02
CA ALA A 155 4.19 4.12 -8.69
C ALA A 155 5.64 4.61 -8.56
N GLU A 156 6.43 4.49 -9.63
CA GLU A 156 7.79 5.05 -9.73
C GLU A 156 7.76 6.58 -9.72
N GLU A 157 6.93 7.22 -10.55
CA GLU A 157 6.72 8.69 -10.55
C GLU A 157 6.26 9.22 -9.17
N ARG A 158 5.47 8.44 -8.44
CA ARG A 158 5.03 8.83 -7.07
C ARG A 158 6.12 8.67 -6.03
N ALA A 159 6.99 7.66 -6.18
CA ALA A 159 8.14 7.49 -5.30
C ALA A 159 9.12 8.66 -5.53
N GLU A 160 9.40 8.99 -6.79
CA GLU A 160 10.21 10.14 -7.19
C GLU A 160 9.61 11.46 -6.68
N ALA A 161 8.32 11.71 -6.92
CA ALA A 161 7.65 12.93 -6.43
C ALA A 161 7.68 13.04 -4.88
N ARG A 162 7.62 11.91 -4.17
CA ARG A 162 7.71 11.89 -2.70
C ARG A 162 9.13 12.14 -2.21
N GLU A 163 10.14 11.61 -2.90
CA GLU A 163 11.55 11.88 -2.61
C GLU A 163 11.89 13.35 -2.88
N GLU A 164 11.37 13.92 -3.97
CA GLU A 164 11.48 15.35 -4.28
C GLU A 164 10.83 16.23 -3.20
N GLU A 165 9.61 15.90 -2.74
CA GLU A 165 8.95 16.63 -1.65
C GLU A 165 9.78 16.58 -0.36
N VAL A 166 10.34 15.41 -0.03
CA VAL A 166 11.20 15.25 1.17
C VAL A 166 12.48 16.07 1.03
N ALA A 167 13.12 16.06 -0.13
CA ALA A 167 14.32 16.84 -0.41
C ALA A 167 14.05 18.35 -0.32
N GLU A 168 12.92 18.84 -0.84
CA GLU A 168 12.54 20.25 -0.75
C GLU A 168 12.33 20.68 0.71
N ARG A 169 11.65 19.84 1.50
CA ARG A 169 11.42 20.09 2.94
C ARG A 169 12.72 20.05 3.74
N LEU A 170 13.64 19.17 3.39
CA LEU A 170 14.98 19.10 3.98
C LEU A 170 15.79 20.35 3.71
N LYS A 171 15.77 20.85 2.47
CA LYS A 171 16.43 22.11 2.11
C LYS A 171 15.91 23.29 2.93
N LYS A 172 14.58 23.41 3.07
CA LYS A 172 13.96 24.45 3.91
C LYS A 172 14.34 24.30 5.39
N ALA A 173 14.42 23.07 5.89
CA ALA A 173 14.83 22.81 7.27
C ALA A 173 16.30 23.18 7.51
N ASP A 174 17.20 22.86 6.57
CA ASP A 174 18.62 23.20 6.63
C ASP A 174 18.84 24.71 6.60
N GLU A 175 18.14 25.44 5.73
CA GLU A 175 18.18 26.90 5.68
C GLU A 175 17.74 27.54 7.01
N ALA A 176 16.70 26.99 7.65
CA ALA A 176 16.22 27.44 8.95
C ALA A 176 17.24 27.15 10.06
N ILE A 177 17.84 25.96 10.06
CA ILE A 177 18.90 25.57 11.01
C ILE A 177 20.13 26.47 10.83
N SER A 178 20.55 26.73 9.59
CA SER A 178 21.68 27.60 9.26
C SER A 178 21.49 29.01 9.82
N ARG A 179 20.30 29.59 9.61
CA ARG A 179 19.92 30.89 10.19
C ARG A 179 20.00 30.88 11.71
N LEU A 180 19.41 29.86 12.34
CA LEU A 180 19.36 29.71 13.80
C LEU A 180 20.76 29.56 14.41
N VAL A 181 21.65 28.80 13.77
CA VAL A 181 23.06 28.69 14.16
C VAL A 181 23.77 30.05 14.07
N GLY A 182 23.48 30.83 13.02
CA GLY A 182 23.99 32.21 12.87
C GLY A 182 23.55 33.13 14.01
N GLU A 183 22.27 33.09 14.38
CA GLU A 183 21.72 33.86 15.51
C GLU A 183 22.36 33.46 16.84
N LEU A 184 22.49 32.15 17.12
CA LEU A 184 23.13 31.65 18.34
C LEU A 184 24.60 32.05 18.41
N LYS A 185 25.32 32.06 17.28
CA LYS A 185 26.70 32.57 17.23
C LYS A 185 26.78 34.05 17.58
N ALA A 186 25.88 34.88 17.07
CA ALA A 186 25.82 36.31 17.41
C ALA A 186 25.51 36.55 18.89
N GLN A 187 24.80 35.63 19.54
CA GLN A 187 24.50 35.64 20.98
C GLN A 187 25.60 35.02 21.86
N GLY A 188 26.74 34.63 21.27
CA GLY A 188 27.84 33.98 22.00
C GLY A 188 27.64 32.49 22.29
N LYS A 189 26.54 31.87 21.85
CA LYS A 189 26.18 30.46 22.06
C LYS A 189 26.64 29.52 20.93
N GLY A 190 27.70 29.91 20.22
CA GLY A 190 28.19 29.19 19.05
C GLY A 190 28.74 27.79 19.37
N ALA A 191 29.35 27.63 20.54
CA ALA A 191 29.91 26.36 20.98
C ALA A 191 28.82 25.34 21.37
N GLU A 192 27.75 25.81 22.04
CA GLU A 192 26.58 24.99 22.37
C GLU A 192 25.84 24.54 21.11
N ALA A 193 25.65 25.44 20.15
CA ALA A 193 25.06 25.11 18.86
C ALA A 193 25.88 24.03 18.12
N ALA A 194 27.20 24.15 18.10
CA ALA A 194 28.08 23.15 17.48
C ALA A 194 28.00 21.78 18.16
N LYS A 195 27.89 21.74 19.50
CA LYS A 195 27.70 20.49 20.24
C LYS A 195 26.39 19.78 19.86
N VAL A 196 25.30 20.53 19.71
CA VAL A 196 23.99 19.98 19.30
C VAL A 196 24.07 19.36 17.91
N LEU A 197 24.68 20.06 16.95
CA LEU A 197 24.86 19.57 15.57
C LEU A 197 25.67 18.25 15.55
N THR A 198 26.80 18.22 16.24
CA THR A 198 27.65 17.02 16.33
C THR A 198 26.95 15.87 17.03
N ALA A 199 26.28 16.11 18.15
CA ALA A 199 25.60 15.08 18.93
C ALA A 199 24.46 14.41 18.15
N LEU A 200 23.77 15.17 17.28
CA LEU A 200 22.68 14.66 16.46
C LEU A 200 23.14 14.21 15.06
N GLY A 201 24.46 14.27 14.77
CA GLY A 201 25.03 13.86 13.49
C GLY A 201 24.50 14.68 12.30
N TYR A 202 24.33 15.98 12.48
CA TYR A 202 23.78 16.89 11.46
C TYR A 202 24.83 17.88 10.99
N LYS A 203 24.98 18.03 9.67
CA LYS A 203 25.90 18.96 9.04
C LYS A 203 25.12 19.96 8.20
N VAL A 204 25.22 21.23 8.56
CA VAL A 204 24.55 22.32 7.85
C VAL A 204 25.10 22.40 6.41
N GLY A 205 24.20 22.52 5.44
CA GLY A 205 24.52 22.48 4.01
C GLY A 205 24.55 21.06 3.43
N GLU A 206 24.46 20.02 4.27
CA GLU A 206 24.40 18.61 3.86
C GLU A 206 23.26 17.88 4.59
N PRO A 207 21.99 18.27 4.37
CA PRO A 207 20.86 17.79 5.18
C PRO A 207 20.38 16.38 4.82
N GLY A 208 20.98 15.71 3.83
CA GLY A 208 20.55 14.40 3.33
C GLY A 208 19.34 14.49 2.38
N SER A 209 18.71 13.34 2.13
CA SER A 209 17.57 13.23 1.19
C SER A 209 16.44 12.32 1.69
N THR A 210 16.60 11.71 2.87
CA THR A 210 15.65 10.69 3.36
C THR A 210 14.66 11.25 4.38
N ALA A 211 13.54 10.55 4.58
CA ALA A 211 12.59 10.90 5.64
C ALA A 211 13.22 10.87 7.05
N LEU A 212 14.20 9.99 7.26
CA LEU A 212 14.96 9.91 8.52
C LEU A 212 15.83 11.15 8.73
N ASP A 213 16.44 11.66 7.67
CA ASP A 213 17.18 12.91 7.72
C ASP A 213 16.25 14.09 8.04
N LEU A 214 15.03 14.08 7.51
CA LEU A 214 14.04 15.13 7.80
C LEU A 214 13.61 15.11 9.28
N GLU A 215 13.49 13.93 9.89
CA GLU A 215 13.27 13.82 11.34
C GLU A 215 14.48 14.30 12.14
N ARG A 216 15.70 13.96 11.71
CA ARG A 216 16.94 14.43 12.33
C ARG A 216 17.01 15.96 12.29
N ALA A 217 16.75 16.57 11.15
CA ALA A 217 16.71 18.04 10.98
C ALA A 217 15.72 18.69 11.94
N LYS A 218 14.50 18.13 12.09
CA LYS A 218 13.51 18.64 13.06
C LYS A 218 14.00 18.56 14.50
N LYS A 219 14.67 17.46 14.89
CA LYS A 219 15.25 17.30 16.24
C LYS A 219 16.35 18.34 16.49
N VAL A 220 17.21 18.56 15.50
CA VAL A 220 18.28 19.56 15.54
C VAL A 220 17.70 20.96 15.72
N TYR A 221 16.73 21.34 14.88
CA TYR A 221 16.09 22.65 14.96
C TYR A 221 15.52 22.92 16.35
N ARG A 222 14.75 21.97 16.92
CA ARG A 222 14.18 22.10 18.27
C ARG A 222 15.25 22.21 19.37
N ALA A 223 16.32 21.43 19.27
CA ALA A 223 17.40 21.47 20.25
C ALA A 223 18.17 22.80 20.20
N LEU A 224 18.38 23.36 19.00
CA LEU A 224 18.97 24.69 18.83
C LEU A 224 18.03 25.80 19.30
N GLU A 225 16.73 25.67 19.04
CA GLU A 225 15.72 26.64 19.46
C GLU A 225 15.66 26.74 20.99
N ALA A 226 15.79 25.62 21.70
CA ALA A 226 15.87 25.58 23.16
C ALA A 226 17.12 26.27 23.75
N LEU A 227 18.12 26.60 22.93
CA LEU A 227 19.28 27.39 23.36
C LEU A 227 19.01 28.89 23.27
N LYS A 228 17.93 29.34 22.63
CA LYS A 228 17.52 30.75 22.67
C LYS A 228 17.14 31.14 24.12
N PRO A 229 17.46 32.38 24.55
CA PRO A 229 17.08 32.88 25.87
C PRO A 229 15.56 32.95 26.06
#